data_AF-A0A9W8L1K2-F1
#
_entry.id   AF-A0A9W8L1K2-F1
#
_cell.length_a   1.000
_cell.length_b   1.000
_cell.length_c   1.000
_cell.angle_alpha   90.00
_cell.angle_beta   90.00
_cell.angle_gamma   90.00
#
_symmetry.space_group_name_H-M   'P 1'
#
loop_
_entity.id
_entity.type
_entity.pdbx_description
1 polymer ?
#
loop_
_entity_poly.entity_id
_entity_poly.type
_entity_poly.pdbx_seq_one_letter_code
_entity_poly.pdbx_strand_id
1 'polypeptide(L)'
;MASAQYTVFLGCIVDTPVMGQLRVRTNSALGVDRSTGRIIGVTEQPELSSAELVSAWVGRTVASEAVESVSLTADQFLMPGLIDTHTHAPHRTIMAHCVHLSDSEIALMRESKASISHCPNSNFSLGSGIADIRRFISEGIPVGLGTDVGGGYTPSILDAMRMAAAANRALIAFRRDSSDSQPAQGSSDKPLEAAEALFLATQGGARVMGMDEQLGSLDANKLFDAIVVDMNAPNSPVPPVDATPAVRDAECPDEAWRLRLEQFVFLADDRNISRVYVNGRLIHST
;
A
#
# COMPACT_ATOMS: atom_id res chain seq x y z
N MET A 1 -25.74 -19.95 -16.10
CA MET A 1 -26.18 -19.06 -15.01
C MET A 1 -25.58 -17.69 -15.28
N ALA A 2 -26.31 -16.61 -15.12
CA ALA A 2 -25.73 -15.27 -15.27
C ALA A 2 -24.66 -15.06 -14.20
N SER A 3 -23.50 -14.51 -14.58
CA SER A 3 -22.49 -14.06 -13.62
C SER A 3 -23.13 -13.06 -12.67
N ALA A 4 -22.80 -13.12 -11.38
CA ALA A 4 -23.12 -12.05 -10.45
C ALA A 4 -22.65 -10.70 -11.02
N GLN A 5 -23.43 -9.64 -10.83
CA GLN A 5 -23.12 -8.29 -11.28
C GLN A 5 -22.21 -7.57 -10.26
N TYR A 6 -22.42 -7.86 -8.98
CA TYR A 6 -21.72 -7.22 -7.87
C TYR A 6 -20.96 -8.25 -7.04
N THR A 7 -19.82 -7.85 -6.49
CA THR A 7 -19.15 -8.58 -5.40
C THR A 7 -19.26 -7.77 -4.13
N VAL A 8 -19.55 -8.40 -2.99
CA VAL A 8 -19.45 -7.78 -1.67
C VAL A 8 -18.41 -8.52 -0.84
N PHE A 9 -17.34 -7.83 -0.48
CA PHE A 9 -16.32 -8.34 0.43
C PHE A 9 -16.72 -8.03 1.86
N LEU A 10 -16.72 -9.05 2.72
CA LEU A 10 -17.08 -8.94 4.14
C LEU A 10 -15.85 -9.27 4.99
N GLY A 11 -15.39 -8.32 5.81
CA GLY A 11 -14.27 -8.54 6.72
C GLY A 11 -13.43 -7.29 6.98
N CYS A 12 -12.16 -7.51 7.34
CA CYS A 12 -11.23 -6.43 7.66
C CYS A 12 -10.68 -5.76 6.39
N ILE A 13 -10.63 -4.43 6.40
CA ILE A 13 -10.02 -3.62 5.34
C ILE A 13 -8.92 -2.77 5.95
N VAL A 14 -7.72 -2.82 5.36
CA VAL A 14 -6.52 -2.12 5.82
C VAL A 14 -5.94 -1.30 4.67
N ASP A 15 -5.75 0.00 4.87
CA ASP A 15 -5.07 0.87 3.92
C ASP A 15 -4.40 2.08 4.58
N THR A 16 -3.65 2.85 3.78
CA THR A 16 -2.99 4.08 4.20
C THR A 16 -3.29 5.19 3.17
N PRO A 17 -4.50 5.80 3.20
CA PRO A 17 -4.86 6.86 2.25
C PRO A 17 -4.11 8.18 2.51
N VAL A 18 -3.52 8.31 3.70
CA VAL A 18 -2.75 9.48 4.14
C VAL A 18 -1.39 9.01 4.65
N MET A 19 -0.33 9.75 4.33
CA MET A 19 1.04 9.42 4.72
C MET A 19 1.15 9.21 6.23
N GLY A 20 1.61 8.04 6.65
CA GLY A 20 1.82 7.67 8.05
C GLY A 20 0.55 7.38 8.86
N GLN A 21 -0.64 7.40 8.24
CA GLN A 21 -1.90 7.08 8.91
C GLN A 21 -2.41 5.72 8.45
N LEU A 22 -2.34 4.73 9.34
CA LEU A 22 -2.96 3.43 9.14
C LEU A 22 -4.47 3.54 9.40
N ARG A 23 -5.29 3.19 8.40
CA ARG A 23 -6.73 3.09 8.53
C ARG A 23 -7.12 1.61 8.53
N VAL A 24 -7.78 1.18 9.60
CA VAL A 24 -8.26 -0.20 9.78
C VAL A 24 -9.76 -0.17 10.00
N ARG A 25 -10.49 -0.93 9.20
CA ARG A 25 -11.95 -1.09 9.31
C ARG A 25 -12.25 -2.57 9.51
N THR A 26 -12.32 -3.00 10.77
CA THR A 26 -12.22 -4.42 11.18
C THR A 26 -13.44 -5.28 10.82
N ASN A 27 -14.62 -4.70 10.74
CA ASN A 27 -15.85 -5.38 10.31
C ASN A 27 -16.55 -4.51 9.27
N SER A 28 -16.29 -4.77 8.00
CA SER A 28 -16.76 -3.93 6.90
C SER A 28 -17.35 -4.74 5.76
N ALA A 29 -18.28 -4.12 5.04
CA ALA A 29 -18.71 -4.56 3.72
C ALA A 29 -18.18 -3.58 2.66
N LEU A 30 -17.52 -4.10 1.63
CA LEU A 30 -17.09 -3.33 0.46
C LEU A 30 -17.72 -3.92 -0.80
N GLY A 31 -18.51 -3.10 -1.50
CA GLY A 31 -19.17 -3.48 -2.76
C GLY A 31 -18.36 -3.09 -3.97
N VAL A 32 -18.32 -3.97 -4.98
CA VAL A 32 -17.68 -3.74 -6.28
C VAL A 32 -18.67 -4.05 -7.39
N ASP A 33 -18.83 -3.13 -8.35
CA ASP A 33 -19.51 -3.40 -9.61
C ASP A 33 -18.54 -4.07 -10.59
N ARG A 34 -18.82 -5.31 -11.00
CA ARG A 34 -17.95 -6.09 -11.88
C ARG A 34 -17.92 -5.57 -13.32
N SER A 35 -18.92 -4.79 -13.72
CA SER A 35 -18.99 -4.21 -15.06
C SER A 35 -18.05 -3.02 -15.22
N THR A 36 -17.91 -2.21 -14.16
CA THR A 36 -17.05 -1.01 -14.17
C THR A 36 -15.74 -1.22 -13.42
N GLY A 37 -15.63 -2.29 -12.62
CA GLY A 37 -14.52 -2.55 -11.71
C GLY A 37 -14.39 -1.53 -10.58
N ARG A 38 -15.45 -0.77 -10.29
CA ARG A 38 -15.43 0.31 -9.29
C ARG A 38 -16.04 -0.13 -7.97
N ILE A 39 -15.48 0.42 -6.90
CA ILE A 39 -16.04 0.33 -5.56
C ILE A 39 -17.32 1.17 -5.53
N ILE A 40 -18.46 0.53 -5.31
CA ILE A 40 -19.77 1.20 -5.27
C ILE A 40 -20.12 1.71 -3.88
N GLY A 41 -19.50 1.16 -2.84
CA GLY A 41 -19.70 1.62 -1.48
C GLY A 41 -18.89 0.82 -0.47
N VAL A 42 -18.71 1.42 0.71
CA VAL A 42 -18.12 0.78 1.87
C VAL A 42 -18.97 1.13 3.08
N THR A 43 -19.30 0.13 3.89
CA THR A 43 -20.06 0.28 5.13
C THR A 43 -19.36 -0.47 6.25
N GLU A 44 -19.04 0.24 7.34
CA GLU A 44 -18.52 -0.36 8.56
C GLU A 44 -19.67 -0.85 9.43
N GLN A 45 -19.45 -1.94 10.17
CA GLN A 45 -20.46 -2.61 11.00
C GLN A 45 -21.78 -2.85 10.24
N PRO A 46 -21.76 -3.57 9.11
CA PRO A 46 -22.96 -3.80 8.31
C PRO A 46 -24.00 -4.62 9.08
N GLU A 47 -25.22 -4.09 9.20
CA GLU A 47 -26.39 -4.80 9.75
C GLU A 47 -27.27 -5.42 8.66
N LEU A 48 -27.12 -4.94 7.42
CA LEU A 48 -27.90 -5.34 6.26
C LEU A 48 -27.23 -6.50 5.52
N SER A 49 -28.03 -7.28 4.79
CA SER A 49 -27.51 -8.29 3.86
C SER A 49 -26.72 -7.66 2.71
N SER A 50 -25.88 -8.44 2.04
CA SER A 50 -25.10 -7.95 0.89
C SER A 50 -25.97 -7.35 -0.22
N ALA A 51 -27.14 -7.94 -0.51
CA ALA A 51 -28.05 -7.41 -1.53
C ALA A 51 -28.70 -6.08 -1.13
N GLU A 52 -29.06 -5.92 0.14
CA GLU A 52 -29.60 -4.67 0.69
C GLU A 52 -28.55 -3.56 0.71
N LEU A 53 -27.30 -3.88 1.07
CA LEU A 53 -26.17 -2.94 1.00
C LEU A 53 -25.93 -2.46 -0.42
N VAL A 54 -25.85 -3.38 -1.39
CA VAL A 54 -25.72 -3.00 -2.81
C VAL A 54 -26.89 -2.13 -3.22
N SER A 55 -28.12 -2.50 -2.86
CA SER A 55 -29.33 -1.73 -3.20
C SER A 55 -29.25 -0.29 -2.67
N ALA A 56 -28.76 -0.11 -1.44
CA ALA A 56 -28.54 1.19 -0.83
C ALA A 56 -27.46 2.00 -1.55
N TRP A 57 -26.32 1.38 -1.90
CA TRP A 57 -25.23 2.06 -2.61
C TRP A 57 -25.59 2.49 -4.03
N VAL A 58 -26.37 1.68 -4.77
CA VAL A 58 -26.74 1.98 -6.16
C VAL A 58 -28.08 2.70 -6.31
N GLY A 59 -28.83 2.90 -5.22
CA GLY A 59 -30.12 3.61 -5.21
C GLY A 59 -31.27 2.88 -5.93
N ARG A 60 -31.19 1.56 -6.07
CA ARG A 60 -32.23 0.72 -6.69
C ARG A 60 -32.22 -0.67 -6.07
N THR A 61 -33.36 -1.36 -6.06
CA THR A 61 -33.41 -2.76 -5.60
C THR A 61 -32.55 -3.67 -6.47
N VAL A 62 -31.69 -4.45 -5.82
CA VAL A 62 -30.84 -5.48 -6.41
C VAL A 62 -31.21 -6.83 -5.82
N ALA A 63 -31.49 -7.81 -6.69
CA ALA A 63 -31.81 -9.16 -6.28
C ALA A 63 -30.57 -9.89 -5.74
N SER A 64 -30.74 -10.78 -4.77
CA SER A 64 -29.64 -11.50 -4.13
C SER A 64 -28.79 -12.31 -5.11
N GLU A 65 -29.38 -12.84 -6.17
CA GLU A 65 -28.68 -13.62 -7.20
C GLU A 65 -27.72 -12.78 -8.05
N ALA A 66 -27.87 -11.46 -8.04
CA ALA A 66 -26.97 -10.53 -8.72
C ALA A 66 -25.73 -10.18 -7.87
N VAL A 67 -25.66 -10.66 -6.63
CA VAL A 67 -24.60 -10.33 -5.67
C VAL A 67 -23.86 -11.59 -5.24
N GLU A 68 -22.54 -11.59 -5.40
CA GLU A 68 -21.65 -12.60 -4.85
C GLU A 68 -21.00 -12.06 -3.58
N SER A 69 -21.12 -12.79 -2.46
CA SER A 69 -20.48 -12.41 -1.19
C SER A 69 -19.19 -13.19 -0.98
N VAL A 70 -18.13 -12.47 -0.62
CA VAL A 70 -16.80 -13.00 -0.30
C VAL A 70 -16.46 -12.65 1.14
N SER A 71 -16.52 -13.64 2.04
CA SER A 71 -16.15 -13.44 3.44
C SER A 71 -14.67 -13.72 3.67
N LEU A 72 -14.00 -12.79 4.35
CA LEU A 72 -12.62 -12.93 4.81
C LEU A 72 -12.61 -13.57 6.20
N THR A 73 -11.60 -14.40 6.46
CA THR A 73 -11.37 -14.98 7.79
C THR A 73 -10.74 -13.95 8.74
N ALA A 74 -10.60 -14.29 10.03
CA ALA A 74 -9.95 -13.42 11.02
C ALA A 74 -8.46 -13.17 10.75
N ASP A 75 -7.81 -14.06 9.98
CA ASP A 75 -6.41 -13.96 9.56
C ASP A 75 -6.25 -13.24 8.21
N GLN A 76 -7.38 -12.93 7.55
CA GLN A 76 -7.41 -12.29 6.25
C GLN A 76 -7.85 -10.83 6.34
N PHE A 77 -7.23 -10.00 5.52
CA PHE A 77 -7.66 -8.62 5.33
C PHE A 77 -7.49 -8.19 3.88
N LEU A 78 -8.33 -7.24 3.47
CA LEU A 78 -8.29 -6.62 2.16
C LEU A 78 -7.44 -5.36 2.20
N MET A 79 -6.60 -5.15 1.19
CA MET A 79 -5.81 -3.93 1.06
C MET A 79 -5.65 -3.52 -0.42
N PRO A 80 -5.30 -2.25 -0.71
CA PRO A 80 -5.03 -1.82 -2.08
C PRO A 80 -3.90 -2.65 -2.70
N GLY A 81 -3.99 -2.87 -4.02
CA GLY A 81 -2.91 -3.48 -4.78
C GLY A 81 -1.63 -2.65 -4.67
N LEU A 82 -0.48 -3.34 -4.60
CA LEU A 82 0.84 -2.69 -4.54
C LEU A 82 1.24 -2.20 -5.94
N ILE A 83 1.75 -0.97 -6.02
CA ILE A 83 2.05 -0.29 -7.29
C ILE A 83 3.56 -0.19 -7.48
N ASP A 84 4.03 -0.73 -8.59
CA ASP A 84 5.39 -0.52 -9.08
C ASP A 84 5.47 0.70 -10.00
N THR A 85 6.02 1.79 -9.47
CA THR A 85 6.16 3.07 -10.17
C THR A 85 7.33 3.12 -11.14
N HIS A 86 8.17 2.09 -11.18
CA HIS A 86 9.20 1.96 -12.22
C HIS A 86 8.57 1.74 -13.61
N THR A 87 7.29 1.34 -13.66
CA THR A 87 6.53 1.26 -14.91
C THR A 87 6.05 2.65 -15.33
N HIS A 88 6.43 3.11 -16.54
CA HIS A 88 6.15 4.47 -17.00
C HIS A 88 4.64 4.72 -17.19
N ALA A 89 4.09 5.72 -16.49
CA ALA A 89 2.73 6.22 -16.74
C ALA A 89 2.68 7.20 -17.92
N PRO A 90 1.60 7.21 -18.73
CA PRO A 90 1.51 8.05 -19.93
C PRO A 90 1.30 9.56 -19.66
N HIS A 91 1.10 10.00 -18.41
CA HIS A 91 0.59 11.36 -18.13
C HIS A 91 1.46 12.22 -17.20
N ARG A 92 2.54 11.70 -16.60
CA ARG A 92 3.45 12.45 -15.72
C ARG A 92 4.89 11.99 -15.87
N THR A 93 5.84 12.92 -15.68
CA THR A 93 7.26 12.59 -15.63
C THR A 93 7.59 11.97 -14.27
N ILE A 94 8.00 10.70 -14.31
CA ILE A 94 8.46 9.93 -13.15
C ILE A 94 9.98 9.80 -13.26
N MET A 95 10.70 10.38 -12.30
CA MET A 95 12.15 10.31 -12.21
C MET A 95 12.54 9.13 -11.32
N ALA A 96 13.25 8.15 -11.87
CA ALA A 96 13.74 7.02 -11.09
C ALA A 96 14.98 7.40 -10.26
N HIS A 97 15.14 6.72 -9.12
CA HIS A 97 16.30 6.76 -8.22
C HIS A 97 16.48 8.06 -7.42
N CYS A 98 16.70 9.18 -8.11
CA CYS A 98 16.91 10.51 -7.52
C CYS A 98 17.95 10.54 -6.38
N VAL A 99 19.06 9.81 -6.52
CA VAL A 99 20.08 9.65 -5.45
C VAL A 99 20.94 10.90 -5.26
N HIS A 100 21.31 11.57 -6.36
CA HIS A 100 22.33 12.63 -6.36
C HIS A 100 21.79 14.03 -6.68
N LEU A 101 20.48 14.25 -6.48
CA LEU A 101 19.88 15.54 -6.83
C LEU A 101 20.45 16.67 -5.96
N SER A 102 20.86 17.74 -6.63
CA SER A 102 21.17 19.02 -6.01
C SER A 102 19.90 19.77 -5.59
N ASP A 103 20.07 20.78 -4.74
CA ASP A 103 18.97 21.62 -4.26
C ASP A 103 18.21 22.32 -5.40
N SER A 104 18.92 22.77 -6.44
CA SER A 104 18.30 23.36 -7.62
C SER A 104 17.52 22.34 -8.46
N GLU A 105 17.98 21.09 -8.54
CA GLU A 105 17.24 20.02 -9.23
C GLU A 105 15.99 19.61 -8.45
N ILE A 106 16.06 19.57 -7.11
CA ILE A 106 14.89 19.34 -6.24
C ILE A 106 13.86 20.45 -6.41
N ALA A 107 14.30 21.72 -6.43
CA ALA A 107 13.42 22.85 -6.71
C ALA A 107 12.76 22.75 -8.10
N LEU A 108 13.53 22.36 -9.13
CA LEU A 108 13.01 22.14 -10.47
C LEU A 108 11.99 20.99 -10.53
N MET A 109 12.22 19.91 -9.79
CA MET A 109 11.26 18.81 -9.68
C MET A 109 9.92 19.27 -9.08
N ARG A 110 9.97 20.12 -8.04
CA ARG A 110 8.76 20.73 -7.47
C ARG A 110 8.02 21.60 -8.48
N GLU A 111 8.74 22.48 -9.17
CA GLU A 111 8.16 23.40 -10.15
C GLU A 111 7.52 22.65 -11.33
N SER A 112 8.22 21.65 -11.86
CA SER A 112 7.76 20.81 -12.97
C SER A 112 6.68 19.80 -12.57
N LYS A 113 6.41 19.65 -11.26
CA LYS A 113 5.49 18.63 -10.70
C LYS A 113 5.88 17.20 -11.11
N ALA A 114 7.17 16.96 -11.29
CA ALA A 114 7.71 15.63 -11.49
C ALA A 114 7.59 14.82 -10.19
N SER A 115 7.53 13.50 -10.34
CA SER A 115 7.42 12.55 -9.23
C SER A 115 8.64 11.64 -9.19
N ILE A 116 8.81 10.93 -8.08
CA ILE A 116 9.96 10.05 -7.84
C ILE A 116 9.51 8.59 -7.74
N SER A 117 10.16 7.73 -8.52
CA SER A 117 10.17 6.29 -8.30
C SER A 117 11.42 5.91 -7.50
N HIS A 118 11.25 5.62 -6.22
CA HIS A 118 12.34 5.23 -5.34
C HIS A 118 12.63 3.74 -5.49
N CYS A 119 13.82 3.40 -6.01
CA CYS A 119 14.25 2.02 -6.31
C CYS A 119 15.41 1.58 -5.37
N PRO A 120 15.18 1.44 -4.05
CA PRO A 120 16.26 1.24 -3.08
C PRO A 120 17.02 -0.08 -3.24
N ASN A 121 16.34 -1.16 -3.65
CA ASN A 121 17.00 -2.44 -3.93
C ASN A 121 18.06 -2.30 -5.03
N SER A 122 17.69 -1.68 -6.16
CA SER A 122 18.60 -1.37 -7.27
C SER A 122 19.74 -0.45 -6.83
N ASN A 123 19.41 0.65 -6.13
CA ASN A 123 20.41 1.62 -5.66
C ASN A 123 21.50 0.97 -4.80
N PHE A 124 21.11 0.03 -3.91
CA PHE A 124 22.08 -0.71 -3.10
C PHE A 124 22.85 -1.75 -3.90
N SER A 125 22.15 -2.53 -4.73
CA SER A 125 22.76 -3.60 -5.52
C SER A 125 23.82 -3.09 -6.49
N LEU A 126 23.63 -1.88 -7.03
CA LEU A 126 24.54 -1.24 -7.99
C LEU A 126 25.50 -0.24 -7.36
N GLY A 127 25.45 -0.04 -6.04
CA GLY A 127 26.31 0.94 -5.35
C GLY A 127 26.02 2.39 -5.74
N SER A 128 24.80 2.71 -6.20
CA SER A 128 24.40 4.06 -6.59
C SER A 128 24.34 5.03 -5.41
N GLY A 129 24.00 4.54 -4.21
CA GLY A 129 23.93 5.35 -2.99
C GLY A 129 22.54 5.35 -2.35
N ILE A 130 22.28 6.32 -1.46
CA ILE A 130 21.03 6.39 -0.69
C ILE A 130 20.29 7.67 -1.00
N ALA A 131 19.08 7.55 -1.57
CA ALA A 131 18.20 8.68 -1.82
C ALA A 131 17.56 9.20 -0.51
N ASP A 132 17.57 10.51 -0.29
CA ASP A 132 16.93 11.13 0.88
C ASP A 132 15.42 11.31 0.67
N ILE A 133 14.68 10.21 0.79
CA ILE A 133 13.24 10.22 0.59
C ILE A 133 12.49 11.12 1.58
N ARG A 134 13.02 11.32 2.80
CA ARG A 134 12.39 12.20 3.80
C ARG A 134 12.42 13.64 3.34
N ARG A 135 13.55 14.08 2.77
CA ARG A 135 13.66 15.39 2.15
C ARG A 135 12.66 15.57 1.01
N PHE A 136 12.54 14.62 0.10
CA PHE A 136 11.60 14.72 -1.02
C PHE A 136 10.14 14.80 -0.55
N ILE A 137 9.77 14.00 0.45
CA ILE A 137 8.44 14.04 1.06
C ILE A 137 8.19 15.40 1.73
N SER A 138 9.14 15.95 2.50
CA SER A 138 8.99 17.27 3.14
C SER A 138 8.90 18.43 2.14
N GLU A 139 9.51 18.27 0.98
CA GLU A 139 9.48 19.21 -0.14
C GLU A 139 8.18 19.11 -0.97
N GLY A 140 7.29 18.18 -0.62
CA GLY A 140 6.01 17.98 -1.30
C GLY A 140 6.13 17.28 -2.66
N ILE A 141 7.28 16.65 -2.95
CA ILE A 141 7.47 15.87 -4.18
C ILE A 141 6.79 14.50 -3.99
N PRO A 142 5.90 14.06 -4.90
CA PRO A 142 5.30 12.73 -4.82
C PRO A 142 6.38 11.64 -4.93
N VAL A 143 6.39 10.72 -3.97
CA VAL A 143 7.30 9.57 -3.95
C VAL A 143 6.47 8.29 -3.93
N GLY A 144 6.90 7.31 -4.73
CA GLY A 144 6.40 5.95 -4.75
C GLY A 144 7.57 4.97 -4.83
N LEU A 145 7.28 3.67 -4.83
CA LEU A 145 8.31 2.63 -4.84
C LEU A 145 8.45 1.99 -6.22
N GLY A 146 9.68 1.67 -6.59
CA GLY A 146 10.03 0.99 -7.82
C GLY A 146 10.87 -0.25 -7.53
N THR A 147 10.63 -1.32 -8.29
CA THR A 147 11.48 -2.54 -8.21
C THR A 147 12.78 -2.37 -9.00
N ASP A 148 12.67 -1.73 -10.18
CA ASP A 148 13.75 -1.61 -11.16
C ASP A 148 14.40 -2.96 -11.51
N VAL A 149 13.56 -3.95 -11.85
CA VAL A 149 14.02 -5.32 -12.17
C VAL A 149 15.14 -5.30 -13.22
N GLY A 150 16.26 -5.94 -12.87
CA GLY A 150 17.50 -5.94 -13.63
C GLY A 150 18.62 -5.23 -12.87
N GLY A 151 18.33 -4.05 -12.32
CA GLY A 151 19.18 -3.40 -11.31
C GLY A 151 18.84 -3.89 -9.90
N GLY A 152 17.54 -3.90 -9.58
CA GLY A 152 16.98 -4.61 -8.45
C GLY A 152 16.78 -6.10 -8.75
N TYR A 153 17.06 -6.96 -7.78
CA TYR A 153 17.08 -8.42 -7.97
C TYR A 153 15.73 -9.11 -7.71
N THR A 154 14.67 -8.36 -7.44
CA THR A 154 13.35 -8.93 -7.11
C THR A 154 12.21 -8.09 -7.69
N PRO A 155 11.13 -8.71 -8.21
CA PRO A 155 9.95 -8.00 -8.70
C PRO A 155 8.97 -7.60 -7.57
N SER A 156 9.32 -7.82 -6.31
CA SER A 156 8.39 -7.63 -5.19
C SER A 156 8.40 -6.20 -4.65
N ILE A 157 7.24 -5.54 -4.67
CA ILE A 157 7.06 -4.26 -3.97
C ILE A 157 7.14 -4.41 -2.43
N LEU A 158 6.89 -5.60 -1.88
CA LEU A 158 7.17 -5.87 -0.47
C LEU A 158 8.66 -5.70 -0.15
N ASP A 159 9.54 -6.16 -1.04
CA ASP A 159 10.97 -5.94 -0.90
C ASP A 159 11.33 -4.45 -1.05
N ALA A 160 10.74 -3.75 -2.03
CA ALA A 160 10.95 -2.31 -2.19
C ALA A 160 10.56 -1.53 -0.92
N MET A 161 9.48 -1.91 -0.22
CA MET A 161 9.09 -1.32 1.08
C MET A 161 10.17 -1.55 2.14
N ARG A 162 10.68 -2.77 2.27
CA ARG A 162 11.75 -3.12 3.23
C ARG A 162 13.02 -2.35 2.95
N MET A 163 13.43 -2.33 1.69
CA MET A 163 14.64 -1.66 1.25
C MET A 163 14.53 -0.15 1.38
N ALA A 164 13.36 0.45 1.17
CA ALA A 164 13.14 1.87 1.43
C ALA A 164 13.31 2.20 2.92
N ALA A 165 12.77 1.35 3.80
CA ALA A 165 12.88 1.51 5.23
C ALA A 165 14.33 1.28 5.73
N ALA A 166 15.07 0.35 5.13
CA ALA A 166 16.48 0.12 5.40
C ALA A 166 17.35 1.29 4.92
N ALA A 167 17.12 1.78 3.69
CA ALA A 167 17.80 2.92 3.10
C ALA A 167 17.65 4.18 3.96
N ASN A 168 16.43 4.51 4.37
CA ASN A 168 16.20 5.64 5.25
C ASN A 168 16.94 5.51 6.60
N ARG A 169 16.90 4.34 7.25
CA ARG A 169 17.61 4.13 8.52
C ARG A 169 19.13 4.19 8.36
N ALA A 170 19.67 3.65 7.27
CA ALA A 170 21.09 3.73 6.95
C ALA A 170 21.54 5.19 6.78
N LEU A 171 20.77 6.01 6.05
CA LEU A 171 21.06 7.43 5.89
C LEU A 171 21.06 8.18 7.22
N ILE A 172 20.09 7.90 8.09
CA ILE A 172 20.02 8.48 9.45
C ILE A 172 21.26 8.10 10.26
N ALA A 173 21.70 6.84 10.21
CA ALA A 173 22.90 6.38 10.90
C ALA A 173 24.16 7.12 10.38
N PHE A 174 24.33 7.21 9.06
CA PHE A 174 25.47 7.93 8.46
C PHE A 174 25.51 9.41 8.87
N ARG A 175 24.36 10.09 8.95
CA ARG A 175 24.28 11.49 9.37
C ARG A 175 24.63 11.72 10.84
N ARG A 176 24.29 10.76 11.72
CA ARG A 176 24.58 10.84 13.15
C ARG A 176 26.06 10.68 13.46
N ASP A 177 26.78 9.87 12.68
CA ASP A 177 28.22 9.65 12.86
C ASP A 177 29.08 10.84 12.38
N SER A 178 28.55 11.69 11.50
CA SER A 178 29.22 12.93 11.09
C SER A 178 29.14 14.01 12.20
N SER A 179 30.26 14.21 12.90
CA SER A 179 30.43 15.12 14.05
C SER A 179 30.14 16.61 13.80
N ASP A 180 29.97 17.02 12.54
CA ASP A 180 29.68 18.40 12.11
C ASP A 180 28.19 18.63 11.73
N SER A 181 27.33 17.61 11.87
CA SER A 181 25.92 17.72 11.47
C SER A 181 25.12 18.39 12.57
N GLN A 182 24.94 19.71 12.50
CA GLN A 182 23.74 20.32 13.11
C GLN A 182 22.52 19.55 12.57
N PRO A 183 21.59 19.07 13.42
CA PRO A 183 20.42 18.36 12.93
C PRO A 183 19.73 19.25 11.90
N ALA A 184 19.64 18.76 10.66
CA ALA A 184 18.96 19.48 9.59
C ALA A 184 17.57 19.84 10.11
N GLN A 185 17.26 21.12 10.12
CA GLN A 185 16.09 21.67 10.80
C GLN A 185 14.83 21.21 10.06
N GLY A 186 14.27 20.06 10.46
CA GLY A 186 13.02 19.51 9.92
C GLY A 186 13.09 18.03 9.58
N SER A 187 12.44 17.17 10.40
CA SER A 187 11.92 15.82 10.10
C SER A 187 12.78 14.75 9.38
N SER A 188 14.01 15.03 8.94
CA SER A 188 14.83 14.11 8.14
C SER A 188 15.25 12.85 8.88
N ASP A 189 15.26 12.91 10.21
CA ASP A 189 15.82 11.87 11.07
C ASP A 189 14.76 10.93 11.64
N LYS A 190 13.51 11.03 11.17
CA LYS A 190 12.43 10.09 11.51
C LYS A 190 12.58 8.81 10.67
N PRO A 191 12.74 7.62 11.29
CA PRO A 191 12.73 6.35 10.57
C PRO A 191 11.45 6.16 9.76
N LEU A 192 11.54 5.63 8.55
CA LEU A 192 10.37 5.26 7.74
C LEU A 192 9.64 4.07 8.40
N GLU A 193 8.40 4.31 8.80
CA GLU A 193 7.53 3.34 9.46
C GLU A 193 6.78 2.47 8.44
N ALA A 194 6.24 1.33 8.88
CA ALA A 194 5.54 0.38 8.00
C ALA A 194 4.31 1.01 7.32
N ALA A 195 3.56 1.87 8.01
CA ALA A 195 2.42 2.60 7.42
C ALA A 195 2.85 3.60 6.34
N GLU A 196 4.01 4.24 6.50
CA GLU A 196 4.56 5.14 5.49
C GLU A 196 5.09 4.35 4.29
N ALA A 197 5.76 3.22 4.51
CA ALA A 197 6.19 2.33 3.43
C ALA A 197 4.99 1.79 2.64
N LEU A 198 3.92 1.37 3.32
CA LEU A 198 2.68 0.95 2.68
C LEU A 198 2.03 2.09 1.89
N PHE A 199 2.03 3.31 2.44
CA PHE A 199 1.55 4.49 1.70
C PHE A 199 2.33 4.67 0.39
N LEU A 200 3.66 4.65 0.43
CA LEU A 200 4.51 4.77 -0.76
C LEU A 200 4.24 3.67 -1.79
N ALA A 201 3.92 2.45 -1.33
CA ALA A 201 3.57 1.30 -2.17
C ALA A 201 2.15 1.33 -2.75
N THR A 202 1.26 2.19 -2.24
CA THR A 202 -0.17 2.22 -2.61
C THR A 202 -0.60 3.63 -3.01
N GLN A 203 -1.18 4.43 -2.12
CA GLN A 203 -1.66 5.78 -2.40
C GLN A 203 -0.55 6.71 -2.94
N GLY A 204 0.67 6.61 -2.40
CA GLY A 204 1.85 7.33 -2.88
C GLY A 204 2.23 6.92 -4.31
N GLY A 205 2.25 5.61 -4.59
CA GLY A 205 2.43 5.09 -5.94
C GLY A 205 1.36 5.59 -6.92
N ALA A 206 0.08 5.58 -6.52
CA ALA A 206 -1.00 6.11 -7.33
C ALA A 206 -0.82 7.62 -7.61
N ARG A 207 -0.32 8.40 -6.65
CA ARG A 207 0.00 9.84 -6.82
C ARG A 207 1.13 10.05 -7.83
N VAL A 208 2.19 9.23 -7.76
CA VAL A 208 3.28 9.25 -8.73
C VAL A 208 2.77 9.03 -10.15
N MET A 209 1.83 8.10 -10.32
CA MET A 209 1.21 7.76 -11.61
C MET A 209 0.11 8.76 -12.05
N GLY A 210 -0.28 9.71 -11.20
CA GLY A 210 -1.40 10.63 -11.46
C GLY A 210 -2.77 9.95 -11.48
N MET A 211 -2.90 8.84 -10.76
CA MET A 211 -4.11 8.00 -10.69
C MET A 211 -4.67 7.92 -9.26
N ASP A 212 -4.28 8.83 -8.37
CA ASP A 212 -4.62 8.79 -6.94
C ASP A 212 -6.10 9.08 -6.62
N GLU A 213 -6.84 9.63 -7.57
CA GLU A 213 -8.31 9.70 -7.53
C GLU A 213 -8.98 8.37 -7.92
N GLN A 214 -8.25 7.48 -8.58
CA GLN A 214 -8.76 6.21 -9.12
C GLN A 214 -8.23 4.98 -8.38
N LEU A 215 -7.03 5.04 -7.80
CA LEU A 215 -6.30 3.93 -7.20
C LEU A 215 -5.70 4.29 -5.84
N GLY A 216 -5.06 3.31 -5.20
CA GLY A 216 -4.19 3.51 -4.04
C GLY A 216 -4.89 3.49 -2.67
N SER A 217 -6.22 3.49 -2.63
CA SER A 217 -7.02 3.30 -1.42
C SER A 217 -8.34 2.60 -1.75
N LEU A 218 -8.99 2.04 -0.73
CA LEU A 218 -10.26 1.32 -0.87
C LEU A 218 -11.43 2.22 -0.45
N ASP A 219 -11.64 3.28 -1.23
CA ASP A 219 -12.71 4.26 -1.07
C ASP A 219 -13.74 4.15 -2.21
N ALA A 220 -14.97 4.60 -1.95
CA ALA A 220 -16.02 4.60 -2.97
C ALA A 220 -15.61 5.36 -4.24
N ASN A 221 -16.11 4.90 -5.37
CA ASN A 221 -15.80 5.35 -6.73
C ASN A 221 -14.39 5.04 -7.24
N LYS A 222 -13.44 4.56 -6.42
CA LYS A 222 -12.14 4.10 -6.92
C LYS A 222 -12.26 2.76 -7.65
N LEU A 223 -11.26 2.45 -8.48
CA LEU A 223 -11.10 1.13 -9.09
C LEU A 223 -10.72 0.11 -8.01
N PHE A 224 -11.25 -1.09 -8.14
CA PHE A 224 -10.95 -2.20 -7.25
C PHE A 224 -9.72 -2.97 -7.73
N ASP A 225 -8.56 -2.36 -7.49
CA ASP A 225 -7.26 -3.01 -7.58
C ASP A 225 -6.82 -3.31 -6.14
N ALA A 226 -6.94 -4.57 -5.75
CA ALA A 226 -6.85 -4.98 -4.36
C ALA A 226 -6.21 -6.36 -4.23
N ILE A 227 -5.65 -6.61 -3.05
CA ILE A 227 -5.17 -7.93 -2.67
C ILE A 227 -5.84 -8.38 -1.37
N VAL A 228 -6.06 -9.68 -1.25
CA VAL A 228 -6.42 -10.31 0.03
C VAL A 228 -5.16 -10.90 0.61
N VAL A 229 -4.74 -10.37 1.75
CA VAL A 229 -3.63 -10.90 2.52
C VAL A 229 -4.16 -11.94 3.48
N ASP A 230 -3.48 -13.08 3.57
CA ASP A 230 -3.70 -14.12 4.56
C ASP A 230 -2.43 -14.29 5.40
N MET A 231 -2.49 -13.84 6.66
CA MET A 231 -1.34 -13.89 7.58
C MET A 231 -1.04 -15.31 8.09
N ASN A 232 -1.97 -16.23 7.90
CA ASN A 232 -1.89 -17.62 8.32
C ASN A 232 -1.85 -18.59 7.12
N ALA A 233 -1.42 -18.08 5.96
CA ALA A 233 -1.28 -18.88 4.75
C ALA A 233 -0.36 -20.10 4.95
N PRO A 234 -0.57 -21.21 4.22
CA PRO A 234 0.30 -22.37 4.28
C PRO A 234 1.78 -22.01 4.02
N ASN A 235 2.67 -22.45 4.91
CA ASN A 235 4.10 -22.12 4.86
C ASN A 235 4.40 -20.61 4.91
N SER A 236 3.50 -19.79 5.49
CA SER A 236 3.75 -18.38 5.76
C SER A 236 5.06 -18.19 6.54
N PRO A 237 5.94 -17.27 6.12
CA PRO A 237 7.10 -16.85 6.92
C PRO A 237 6.69 -16.00 8.13
N VAL A 238 5.44 -15.53 8.17
CA VAL A 238 4.90 -14.74 9.28
C VAL A 238 4.52 -15.67 10.42
N PRO A 239 4.99 -15.44 11.65
CA PRO A 239 4.53 -16.21 12.81
C PRO A 239 3.04 -15.94 13.06
N PRO A 240 2.24 -16.95 13.43
CA PRO A 240 0.83 -16.77 13.77
C PRO A 240 0.65 -15.68 14.83
N VAL A 241 -0.47 -14.96 14.75
CA VAL A 241 -0.73 -13.82 15.65
C VAL A 241 -0.76 -14.27 17.11
N ASP A 242 -1.42 -15.39 17.39
CA ASP A 242 -1.52 -15.96 18.75
C ASP A 242 -0.16 -16.39 19.32
N ALA A 243 0.80 -16.66 18.42
CA ALA A 243 2.18 -17.00 18.75
C ALA A 243 3.12 -15.79 18.82
N THR A 244 2.61 -14.57 18.59
CA THR A 244 3.38 -13.31 18.67
C THR A 244 2.96 -12.53 19.92
N PRO A 245 3.65 -12.65 21.07
CA PRO A 245 3.23 -12.03 22.32
C PRO A 245 2.98 -10.52 22.22
N ALA A 246 3.83 -9.81 21.48
CA ALA A 246 3.67 -8.36 21.29
C ALA A 246 2.34 -7.99 20.61
N VAL A 247 1.83 -8.81 19.68
CA VAL A 247 0.55 -8.55 19.01
C VAL A 247 -0.61 -9.02 19.89
N ARG A 248 -0.50 -10.19 20.50
CA ARG A 248 -1.53 -10.78 21.37
C ARG A 248 -1.78 -9.93 22.62
N ASP A 249 -0.72 -9.42 23.21
CA ASP A 249 -0.74 -8.70 24.49
C ASP A 249 -0.76 -7.17 24.30
N ALA A 250 -0.99 -6.69 23.08
CA ALA A 250 -1.09 -5.26 22.77
C ALA A 250 -2.18 -4.59 23.62
N GLU A 251 -1.91 -3.38 24.11
CA GLU A 251 -2.80 -2.70 25.06
C GLU A 251 -4.09 -2.21 24.39
N CYS A 252 -4.03 -1.93 23.08
CA CYS A 252 -5.18 -1.48 22.31
C CYS A 252 -5.18 -2.06 20.88
N PRO A 253 -6.35 -2.07 20.20
CA PRO A 253 -6.47 -2.57 18.83
C PRO A 253 -5.55 -1.88 17.82
N ASP A 254 -5.34 -0.57 17.96
CA ASP A 254 -4.51 0.22 17.05
C ASP A 254 -3.04 -0.21 17.12
N GLU A 255 -2.54 -0.48 18.33
CA GLU A 255 -1.18 -1.01 18.54
C GLU A 255 -1.05 -2.41 17.91
N ALA A 256 -2.02 -3.28 18.16
CA ALA A 256 -2.03 -4.63 17.59
C ALA A 256 -1.96 -4.59 16.07
N TRP A 257 -2.71 -3.69 15.43
CA TRP A 257 -2.71 -3.52 13.98
C TRP A 257 -1.43 -2.89 13.44
N ARG A 258 -0.83 -1.96 14.17
CA ARG A 258 0.48 -1.41 13.81
C ARG A 258 1.53 -2.52 13.76
N LEU A 259 1.55 -3.40 14.74
CA LEU A 259 2.45 -4.55 14.80
C LEU A 259 2.13 -5.61 13.73
N ARG A 260 0.85 -5.91 13.48
CA ARG A 260 0.45 -6.80 12.37
C ARG A 260 0.88 -6.26 11.01
N LEU A 261 0.80 -4.95 10.80
CA LEU A 261 1.28 -4.32 9.57
C LEU A 261 2.80 -4.42 9.45
N GLU A 262 3.55 -4.23 10.54
CA GLU A 262 5.00 -4.47 10.56
C GLU A 262 5.34 -5.91 10.19
N GLN A 263 4.63 -6.90 10.75
CA GLN A 263 4.79 -8.30 10.38
C GLN A 263 4.54 -8.53 8.89
N PHE A 264 3.47 -7.95 8.33
CA PHE A 264 3.19 -8.02 6.90
C PHE A 264 4.33 -7.41 6.08
N VAL A 265 4.71 -6.17 6.35
CA VAL A 265 5.75 -5.46 5.57
C VAL A 265 7.09 -6.17 5.66
N PHE A 266 7.53 -6.61 6.85
CA PHE A 266 8.89 -7.11 7.05
C PHE A 266 9.04 -8.62 6.90
N LEU A 267 7.97 -9.41 7.07
CA LEU A 267 8.07 -10.87 7.06
C LEU A 267 7.28 -11.53 5.92
N ALA A 268 6.10 -11.01 5.55
CA ALA A 268 5.22 -11.67 4.59
C ALA A 268 5.79 -11.74 3.17
N ASP A 269 5.35 -12.67 2.35
CA ASP A 269 5.72 -12.68 0.93
C ASP A 269 4.54 -13.09 0.05
N ASP A 270 4.82 -13.53 -1.18
CA ASP A 270 3.81 -13.94 -2.14
C ASP A 270 2.88 -15.04 -1.60
N ARG A 271 3.37 -15.89 -0.69
CA ARG A 271 2.53 -16.91 -0.03
C ARG A 271 1.39 -16.31 0.78
N ASN A 272 1.57 -15.11 1.31
CA ASN A 272 0.56 -14.39 2.07
C ASN A 272 -0.42 -13.61 1.18
N ILE A 273 -0.15 -13.47 -0.12
CA ILE A 273 -1.06 -12.79 -1.05
C ILE A 273 -2.00 -13.84 -1.65
N SER A 274 -3.07 -14.14 -0.91
CA SER A 274 -4.00 -15.23 -1.25
C SER A 274 -4.84 -14.95 -2.51
N ARG A 275 -5.17 -13.69 -2.78
CA ARG A 275 -5.98 -13.29 -3.95
C ARG A 275 -5.52 -11.93 -4.47
N VAL A 276 -5.54 -11.77 -5.79
CA VAL A 276 -5.28 -10.49 -6.47
C VAL A 276 -6.45 -10.14 -7.37
N TYR A 277 -6.92 -8.90 -7.23
CA TYR A 277 -7.98 -8.32 -8.04
C TYR A 277 -7.44 -7.14 -8.82
N VAL A 278 -7.78 -7.08 -10.11
CA VAL A 278 -7.52 -5.92 -10.98
C VAL A 278 -8.82 -5.55 -11.66
N ASN A 279 -9.19 -4.28 -11.56
CA ASN A 279 -10.43 -3.72 -12.10
C ASN A 279 -11.66 -4.54 -11.70
N GLY A 280 -11.75 -4.92 -10.42
CA GLY A 280 -12.86 -5.70 -9.87
C GLY A 280 -12.86 -7.20 -10.21
N ARG A 281 -11.86 -7.69 -10.96
CA ARG A 281 -11.78 -9.09 -11.41
C ARG A 281 -10.69 -9.84 -10.67
N LEU A 282 -11.01 -11.02 -10.17
CA LEU A 282 -10.03 -11.94 -9.62
C LEU A 282 -9.10 -12.40 -10.75
N ILE A 283 -7.81 -12.08 -10.66
CA ILE A 283 -6.79 -12.49 -11.64
C ILE A 283 -5.84 -13.55 -11.09
N HIS A 284 -5.80 -13.73 -9.77
CA HIS A 284 -4.98 -14.72 -9.10
C HIS A 284 -5.63 -15.16 -7.79
N SER A 285 -5.53 -16.46 -7.48
CA SER A 285 -5.88 -17.05 -6.18
C SER A 285 -4.94 -18.22 -5.90
N THR A 286 -4.54 -18.39 -4.64
CA THR A 286 -3.88 -19.58 -4.11
C THR A 286 -4.81 -20.42 -3.24
#